data_AF-A0A0D6JML2-F1
#
_entry.id   AF-A0A0D6JML2-F1
#
_cell.length_a   1.000
_cell.length_b   1.000
_cell.length_c   1.000
_cell.angle_alpha   90.00
_cell.angle_beta   90.00
_cell.angle_gamma   90.00
#
_symmetry.space_group_name_H-M   'P 1'
#
loop_
_entity.id
_entity.type
_entity.pdbx_description
1 polymer ?
#
loop_
_entity_poly.entity_id
_entity_poly.type
_entity_poly.pdbx_seq_one_letter_code
_entity_poly.pdbx_strand_id
1 'polypeptide(L)'
;MRQFIVIGHDAPTTSDFSLDDIAGGAGRLDVLCRCVNSAFFLSHDIREDVRVHLVLGDEYTVRFEGSELRRLNPDERSTAALIRKALEKREEAIGHMPAESSPGVSIRRMGFETTLEEAARNATVVELHEDGDPVVQVDPPENPLFVLSDHHDFTDEEAESLAAAADERVRLGPEILHADHSITVAHNYLDTAGYSRY
;
A
#
# COMPACT_ATOMS: atom_id res chain seq x y z
N MET A 1 2.70 -4.08 -14.31
CA MET A 1 2.83 -4.08 -12.84
C MET A 1 1.92 -3.05 -12.21
N ARG A 2 1.13 -3.46 -11.21
CA ARG A 2 0.30 -2.56 -10.39
C ARG A 2 1.01 -2.30 -9.07
N GLN A 3 1.06 -1.05 -8.64
CA GLN A 3 1.70 -0.67 -7.38
C GLN A 3 0.70 0.05 -6.47
N PHE A 4 0.86 -0.14 -5.16
CA PHE A 4 0.12 0.58 -4.14
C PHE A 4 1.09 1.12 -3.08
N ILE A 5 0.97 2.41 -2.75
CA ILE A 5 1.54 2.99 -1.53
C ILE A 5 0.38 3.17 -0.55
N VAL A 6 0.53 2.63 0.65
CA VAL A 6 -0.41 2.82 1.76
C VAL A 6 0.33 3.42 2.94
N ILE A 7 -0.08 4.60 3.36
CA ILE A 7 0.51 5.32 4.50
C ILE A 7 -0.17 4.84 5.78
N GLY A 8 0.60 4.35 6.74
CA GLY A 8 0.16 4.00 8.08
C GLY A 8 0.76 4.98 9.09
N HIS A 9 0.02 6.03 9.43
CA HIS A 9 0.49 7.13 10.27
C HIS A 9 0.78 6.68 11.70
N ASP A 10 -0.12 5.88 12.26
CA ASP A 10 0.00 5.36 13.63
C ASP A 10 0.72 4.00 13.69
N ALA A 11 1.11 3.45 12.53
CA ALA A 11 1.69 2.12 12.46
C ALA A 11 3.05 2.05 13.17
N PRO A 12 3.36 0.94 13.88
CA PRO A 12 4.57 0.83 14.67
C PRO A 12 5.84 0.82 13.80
N THR A 13 6.87 1.53 14.26
CA THR A 13 8.22 1.53 13.65
C THR A 13 9.21 0.61 14.39
N THR A 14 8.72 -0.13 15.40
CA THR A 14 9.45 -1.19 16.13
C THR A 14 8.68 -2.51 16.03
N SER A 15 9.36 -3.63 16.24
CA SER A 15 8.71 -4.95 16.29
C SER A 15 7.99 -5.24 17.62
N ASP A 16 7.94 -4.29 18.55
CA ASP A 16 7.41 -4.47 19.91
C ASP A 16 5.90 -4.17 19.96
N PHE A 17 5.12 -5.04 19.32
CA PHE A 17 3.65 -4.98 19.37
C PHE A 17 3.04 -6.39 19.45
N SER A 18 1.84 -6.45 20.03
CA SER A 18 1.07 -7.67 20.17
C SER A 18 0.34 -8.02 18.87
N LEU A 19 0.47 -9.28 18.42
CA LEU A 19 -0.35 -9.79 17.32
C LEU A 19 -1.82 -10.02 17.73
N ASP A 20 -2.11 -10.02 19.03
CA ASP A 20 -3.47 -10.16 19.55
C ASP A 20 -4.20 -8.80 19.63
N ASP A 21 -3.51 -7.68 19.39
CA ASP A 21 -4.06 -6.32 19.48
C ASP A 21 -3.55 -5.43 18.33
N ILE A 22 -3.66 -5.93 17.09
CA ILE A 22 -3.19 -5.21 15.89
C ILE A 22 -4.07 -4.02 15.49
N ALA A 23 -5.33 -4.00 15.94
CA ALA A 23 -6.25 -2.90 15.66
C ALA A 23 -6.17 -1.78 16.70
N GLY A 24 -5.89 -2.10 17.97
CA GLY A 24 -5.76 -1.10 19.02
C GLY A 24 -4.29 -0.73 19.23
N GLY A 25 -3.58 -1.56 19.99
CA GLY A 25 -2.22 -1.31 20.46
C GLY A 25 -1.14 -1.20 19.38
N ALA A 26 -1.40 -1.65 18.14
CA ALA A 26 -0.50 -1.50 17.00
C ALA A 26 -0.95 -0.42 16.00
N GLY A 27 -1.71 0.59 16.43
CA GLY A 27 -1.98 1.78 15.62
C GLY A 27 -2.66 1.47 14.30
N ARG A 28 -3.75 0.70 14.35
CA ARG A 28 -4.54 0.29 13.18
C ARG A 28 -3.76 -0.49 12.12
N LEU A 29 -2.73 -1.24 12.52
CA LEU A 29 -2.01 -2.16 11.63
C LEU A 29 -2.95 -3.16 10.92
N ASP A 30 -4.11 -3.46 11.52
CA ASP A 30 -5.18 -4.23 10.88
C ASP A 30 -5.60 -3.68 9.49
N VAL A 31 -5.63 -2.34 9.33
CA VAL A 31 -5.94 -1.67 8.06
C VAL A 31 -4.88 -2.00 7.01
N LEU A 32 -3.60 -1.85 7.34
CA LEU A 32 -2.51 -2.15 6.41
C LEU A 32 -2.48 -3.64 6.05
N CYS A 33 -2.76 -4.52 7.02
CA CYS A 33 -2.87 -5.95 6.77
C CYS A 33 -4.00 -6.28 5.78
N ARG A 34 -5.19 -5.66 5.93
CA ARG A 34 -6.28 -5.82 4.96
C ARG A 34 -5.90 -5.27 3.59
N CYS A 35 -5.17 -4.15 3.53
CA CYS A 35 -4.69 -3.59 2.26
C CYS A 35 -3.77 -4.57 1.51
N VAL A 36 -2.81 -5.18 2.21
CA VAL A 36 -1.96 -6.25 1.64
C VAL A 36 -2.82 -7.42 1.15
N ASN A 37 -3.80 -7.85 1.95
CA ASN A 37 -4.66 -8.96 1.56
C ASN A 37 -5.47 -8.64 0.28
N SER A 38 -6.10 -7.46 0.22
CA SER A 38 -6.86 -6.99 -0.95
C SER A 38 -6.00 -6.80 -2.20
N ALA A 39 -4.72 -6.45 -2.03
CA ALA A 39 -3.79 -6.25 -3.15
C ALA A 39 -3.33 -7.58 -3.78
N PHE A 40 -3.14 -8.62 -2.97
CA PHE A 40 -2.53 -9.86 -3.47
C PHE A 40 -3.53 -10.98 -3.72
N PHE A 41 -4.52 -11.22 -2.87
CA PHE A 41 -5.26 -12.47 -2.93
C PHE A 41 -6.31 -12.54 -4.05
N LEU A 42 -6.29 -13.67 -4.75
CA LEU A 42 -7.41 -14.21 -5.52
C LEU A 42 -7.96 -15.44 -4.79
N SER A 43 -9.07 -15.99 -5.27
CA SER A 43 -9.70 -17.15 -4.62
C SER A 43 -8.79 -18.38 -4.50
N HIS A 44 -7.90 -18.59 -5.47
CA HIS A 44 -7.03 -19.78 -5.55
C HIS A 44 -5.58 -19.45 -5.93
N ASP A 45 -5.23 -18.17 -5.93
CA ASP A 45 -3.92 -17.70 -6.36
C ASP A 45 -3.59 -16.34 -5.72
N ILE A 46 -2.42 -15.80 -6.03
CA ILE A 46 -2.07 -14.41 -5.75
C ILE A 46 -1.82 -13.64 -7.05
N ARG A 47 -1.97 -12.32 -7.02
CA ARG A 47 -1.59 -11.43 -8.10
C ARG A 47 -0.07 -11.24 -8.08
N GLU A 48 0.65 -11.96 -8.93
CA GLU A 48 2.13 -11.89 -9.00
C GLU A 48 2.64 -10.55 -9.56
N ASP A 49 1.89 -9.88 -10.45
CA ASP A 49 2.25 -8.57 -11.03
C ASP A 49 1.75 -7.38 -10.18
N VAL A 50 1.90 -7.49 -8.85
CA VAL A 50 1.52 -6.47 -7.86
C VAL A 50 2.68 -6.20 -6.91
N ARG A 51 2.84 -4.93 -6.52
CA ARG A 51 3.75 -4.51 -5.45
C ARG A 51 3.01 -3.61 -4.47
N VAL A 52 3.24 -3.80 -3.19
CA VAL A 52 2.69 -2.94 -2.13
C VAL A 52 3.85 -2.35 -1.33
N HIS A 53 3.77 -1.05 -1.06
CA HIS A 53 4.66 -0.32 -0.17
C HIS A 53 3.84 0.19 1.01
N LEU A 54 4.13 -0.29 2.21
CA LEU A 54 3.54 0.18 3.45
C LEU A 54 4.50 1.18 4.08
N VAL A 55 4.14 2.46 4.12
CA VAL A 55 4.92 3.49 4.81
C VAL A 55 4.47 3.51 6.27
N LEU A 56 5.37 3.22 7.20
CA LEU A 56 5.08 3.06 8.62
C LEU A 56 5.63 4.25 9.41
N GLY A 57 4.73 5.08 9.97
CA GLY A 57 5.08 6.24 10.79
C GLY A 57 6.05 7.21 10.12
N ASP A 58 6.00 7.29 8.80
CA ASP A 58 6.94 8.04 7.93
C ASP A 58 8.44 7.74 8.15
N GLU A 59 8.79 6.62 8.78
CA GLU A 59 10.18 6.27 9.10
C GLU A 59 10.71 5.09 8.27
N TYR A 60 9.85 4.09 8.05
CA TYR A 60 10.20 2.88 7.32
C TYR A 60 9.18 2.56 6.25
N THR A 61 9.64 1.93 5.19
CA THR A 61 8.77 1.37 4.15
C THR A 61 8.96 -0.14 4.08
N VAL A 62 7.89 -0.89 4.32
CA VAL A 62 7.84 -2.33 4.12
C VAL A 62 7.25 -2.62 2.75
N ARG A 63 8.06 -3.22 1.88
CA ARG A 63 7.69 -3.59 0.51
C ARG A 63 7.35 -5.07 0.43
N PHE A 64 6.20 -5.36 -0.19
CA PHE A 64 5.75 -6.68 -0.60
C PHE A 64 5.82 -6.80 -2.14
N GLU A 65 6.44 -7.87 -2.64
CA GLU A 65 6.66 -8.12 -4.07
C GLU A 65 5.94 -9.41 -4.49
N GLY A 66 4.84 -9.28 -5.24
CA GLY A 66 3.92 -10.37 -5.57
C GLY A 66 4.60 -11.58 -6.21
N SER A 67 5.52 -11.30 -7.14
CA SER A 67 6.27 -12.33 -7.88
C SER A 67 7.21 -13.18 -7.01
N GLU A 68 7.55 -12.71 -5.81
CA GLU A 68 8.48 -13.36 -4.89
C GLU A 68 7.82 -13.88 -3.60
N LEU A 69 6.58 -13.45 -3.33
CA LEU A 69 5.90 -13.76 -2.08
C LEU A 69 5.75 -15.27 -1.84
N ARG A 70 6.09 -15.68 -0.61
CA ARG A 70 5.87 -17.05 -0.11
C ARG A 70 5.23 -17.00 1.27
N ARG A 71 4.29 -17.92 1.53
CA ARG A 71 3.66 -18.12 2.85
C ARG A 71 2.88 -16.90 3.37
N LEU A 72 2.37 -16.05 2.47
CA LEU A 72 1.32 -15.09 2.81
C LEU A 72 0.00 -15.84 2.92
N ASN A 73 -0.81 -15.58 3.95
CA ASN A 73 -2.15 -16.15 4.09
C ASN A 73 -3.19 -15.00 4.15
N PRO A 74 -4.44 -15.23 3.71
CA PRO A 74 -5.48 -14.20 3.65
C PRO A 74 -6.11 -13.91 5.02
N ASP A 75 -5.26 -13.62 6.02
CA ASP A 75 -5.66 -13.24 7.37
C ASP A 75 -4.77 -12.11 7.88
N GLU A 76 -5.32 -11.25 8.75
CA GLU A 76 -4.59 -10.06 9.21
C GLU A 76 -3.42 -10.40 10.11
N ARG A 77 -3.53 -11.48 10.91
CA ARG A 77 -2.53 -11.84 11.92
C ARG A 77 -1.24 -12.34 11.29
N SER A 78 -1.32 -13.19 10.28
CA SER A 78 -0.14 -13.71 9.60
C SER A 78 0.57 -12.63 8.78
N THR A 79 -0.18 -11.72 8.15
CA THR A 79 0.37 -10.52 7.50
C THR A 79 1.05 -9.59 8.53
N ALA A 80 0.42 -9.34 9.68
CA ALA A 80 1.03 -8.56 10.76
C ALA A 80 2.33 -9.20 11.27
N ALA A 81 2.40 -10.54 11.31
CA ALA A 81 3.62 -11.25 11.67
C ALA A 81 4.75 -11.06 10.64
N LEU A 82 4.44 -10.95 9.35
CA LEU A 82 5.43 -10.62 8.30
C LEU A 82 5.94 -9.18 8.46
N ILE A 83 5.05 -8.23 8.74
CA ILE A 83 5.43 -6.83 9.00
C ILE A 83 6.31 -6.74 10.25
N ARG A 84 5.95 -7.43 11.33
CA ARG A 84 6.77 -7.49 12.55
C ARG A 84 8.17 -8.04 12.27
N LYS A 85 8.27 -9.12 11.49
CA LYS A 85 9.55 -9.70 11.07
C LYS A 85 10.38 -8.75 10.20
N ALA A 86 9.73 -7.93 9.37
CA ALA A 86 10.39 -6.86 8.64
C ALA A 86 10.96 -5.80 9.59
N LEU A 87 10.19 -5.38 10.59
CA LEU A 87 10.64 -4.42 11.61
C LEU A 87 11.77 -4.95 12.51
N GLU A 88 11.85 -6.26 12.77
CA GLU A 88 13.01 -6.90 13.42
C GLU A 88 14.32 -6.70 12.63
N LYS A 89 14.22 -6.43 11.32
CA LYS A 89 15.33 -6.19 10.39
C LYS A 89 15.65 -4.72 10.15
N ARG A 90 14.98 -3.78 10.84
CA ARG A 90 15.13 -2.34 10.60
C ARG A 90 16.56 -1.81 10.75
N GLU A 91 17.34 -2.35 11.69
CA GLU A 91 18.74 -1.92 11.92
C GLU A 91 19.67 -2.39 10.79
N GLU A 92 19.24 -3.39 10.00
CA GLU A 92 19.95 -3.86 8.80
C GLU A 92 19.62 -3.00 7.56
N ALA A 93 18.54 -2.19 7.60
CA ALA A 93 18.16 -1.23 6.57
C ALA A 93 18.96 0.07 6.71
N ILE A 94 20.20 0.05 6.22
CA ILE A 94 21.13 1.19 6.33
C ILE A 94 20.88 2.16 5.17
N GLY A 95 20.45 3.38 5.49
CA GLY A 95 20.01 4.35 4.47
C GLY A 95 18.82 3.79 3.68
N HIS A 96 18.81 3.97 2.36
CA HIS A 96 17.72 3.45 1.50
C HIS A 96 17.96 2.01 1.03
N MET A 97 19.01 1.33 1.51
CA MET A 97 19.26 -0.06 1.15
C MET A 97 18.25 -1.00 1.82
N PRO A 98 17.58 -1.89 1.06
CA PRO A 98 16.60 -2.81 1.63
C PRO A 98 17.27 -3.93 2.44
N ALA A 99 16.64 -4.30 3.54
CA ALA A 99 16.88 -5.55 4.25
C ALA A 99 15.72 -6.53 3.99
N GLU A 100 16.02 -7.70 3.44
CA GLU A 100 15.01 -8.74 3.21
C GLU A 100 14.71 -9.51 4.50
N SER A 101 13.44 -9.64 4.85
CA SER A 101 12.99 -10.35 6.05
C SER A 101 12.42 -11.74 5.74
N SER A 102 11.80 -11.88 4.57
CA SER A 102 11.29 -13.15 4.00
C SER A 102 11.12 -13.00 2.50
N PRO A 103 10.96 -14.10 1.73
CA PRO A 103 10.78 -14.03 0.28
C PRO A 103 9.65 -13.07 -0.11
N GLY A 104 10.01 -12.06 -0.91
CA GLY A 104 9.10 -11.01 -1.36
C GLY A 104 8.73 -9.97 -0.30
N VAL A 105 9.37 -9.93 0.88
CA VAL A 105 9.13 -8.93 1.93
C VAL A 105 10.45 -8.31 2.37
N SER A 106 10.55 -6.98 2.23
CA SER A 106 11.75 -6.22 2.58
C SER A 106 11.41 -4.91 3.27
N ILE A 107 12.27 -4.45 4.15
CA ILE A 107 12.16 -3.14 4.82
C ILE A 107 13.24 -2.19 4.33
N ARG A 108 12.91 -0.90 4.23
CA ARG A 108 13.82 0.21 3.94
C ARG A 108 13.62 1.31 4.97
N ARG A 109 14.68 2.06 5.30
CA ARG A 109 14.59 3.23 6.16
C ARG A 109 14.37 4.48 5.31
N MET A 110 13.11 4.69 4.94
CA MET A 110 12.66 5.83 4.15
C MET A 110 11.15 6.05 4.36
N GLY A 111 10.75 7.31 4.40
CA GLY A 111 9.36 7.76 4.55
C GLY A 111 8.60 7.84 3.22
N PHE A 112 7.48 8.55 3.23
CA PHE A 112 6.54 8.67 2.12
C PHE A 112 7.16 9.35 0.90
N GLU A 113 7.72 10.55 1.05
CA GLU A 113 8.26 11.35 -0.07
C GLU A 113 9.27 10.56 -0.90
N THR A 114 10.28 9.97 -0.25
CA THR A 114 11.29 9.14 -0.91
C THR A 114 10.68 7.88 -1.55
N THR A 115 9.68 7.27 -0.90
CA THR A 115 9.00 6.09 -1.43
C THR A 115 8.22 6.43 -2.70
N LEU A 116 7.50 7.55 -2.69
CA LEU A 116 6.77 8.08 -3.82
C LEU A 116 7.73 8.39 -4.98
N GLU A 117 8.79 9.14 -4.73
CA GLU A 117 9.81 9.47 -5.74
C GLU A 117 10.41 8.23 -6.41
N GLU A 118 10.75 7.20 -5.62
CA GLU A 118 11.32 5.97 -6.17
C GLU A 118 10.31 5.15 -6.97
N ALA A 119 9.09 5.01 -6.45
CA ALA A 119 8.03 4.21 -7.07
C ALA A 119 7.47 4.88 -8.33
N ALA A 120 7.46 6.22 -8.40
CA ALA A 120 6.92 7.01 -9.51
C ALA A 120 7.78 7.00 -10.77
N ARG A 121 9.08 6.64 -10.70
CA ARG A 121 10.04 6.79 -11.83
C ARG A 121 9.60 6.18 -13.16
N ASN A 122 8.75 5.14 -13.15
CA ASN A 122 8.21 4.51 -14.35
C ASN A 122 6.75 4.07 -14.14
N ALA A 123 5.97 4.88 -13.41
CA ALA A 123 4.59 4.57 -13.09
C ALA A 123 3.70 5.79 -13.31
N THR A 124 2.44 5.55 -13.66
CA THR A 124 1.41 6.61 -13.62
C THR A 124 0.94 6.74 -12.17
N VAL A 125 1.18 7.89 -11.55
CA VAL A 125 0.84 8.14 -10.15
C VAL A 125 -0.61 8.55 -10.05
N VAL A 126 -1.39 7.76 -9.30
CA VAL A 126 -2.83 7.96 -9.13
C VAL A 126 -3.14 8.15 -7.65
N GLU A 127 -3.52 9.36 -7.28
CA GLU A 127 -4.07 9.65 -5.95
C GLU A 127 -5.52 9.14 -5.88
N LEU A 128 -5.81 8.29 -4.90
CA LEU A 128 -7.18 7.84 -4.62
C LEU A 128 -7.80 8.74 -3.55
N HIS A 129 -8.70 9.63 -3.96
CA HIS A 129 -9.28 10.67 -3.10
C HIS A 129 -10.73 10.99 -3.47
N GLU A 130 -11.58 11.27 -2.48
CA GLU A 130 -13.02 11.56 -2.65
C GLU A 130 -13.34 12.78 -3.53
N ASP A 131 -12.53 13.83 -3.47
CA ASP A 131 -12.60 15.00 -4.37
C ASP A 131 -12.02 14.78 -5.78
N GLY A 132 -11.54 13.57 -6.09
CA GLY A 132 -11.02 13.23 -7.42
C GLY A 132 -12.12 13.07 -8.47
N ASP A 133 -11.70 13.00 -9.73
CA ASP A 133 -12.60 12.69 -10.84
C ASP A 133 -13.11 11.23 -10.73
N PRO A 134 -14.36 10.92 -11.09
CA PRO A 134 -14.84 9.55 -11.09
C PRO A 134 -13.91 8.67 -11.95
N VAL A 135 -13.41 7.57 -11.38
CA VAL A 135 -12.43 6.68 -12.06
C VAL A 135 -12.93 6.17 -13.42
N VAL A 136 -14.24 6.10 -13.64
CA VAL A 136 -14.89 5.71 -14.90
C VAL A 136 -14.81 6.78 -16.01
N GLN A 137 -14.35 7.99 -15.68
CA GLN A 137 -14.13 9.09 -16.63
C GLN A 137 -12.66 9.19 -17.06
N VAL A 138 -11.78 8.42 -16.43
CA VAL A 138 -10.35 8.35 -16.73
C VAL A 138 -10.08 7.01 -17.44
N ASP A 139 -9.16 7.02 -18.40
CA ASP A 139 -8.71 5.79 -19.05
C ASP A 139 -7.83 4.97 -18.09
N PRO A 140 -7.94 3.63 -18.06
CA PRO A 140 -7.11 2.81 -17.20
C PRO A 140 -5.61 3.06 -17.46
N PRO A 141 -4.85 3.50 -16.44
CA PRO A 141 -3.45 3.86 -16.62
C PRO A 141 -2.56 2.64 -16.88
N GLU A 142 -1.48 2.86 -17.63
CA GLU A 142 -0.40 1.88 -17.74
C GLU A 142 0.54 1.98 -16.52
N ASN A 143 0.95 0.83 -15.99
CA ASN A 143 1.83 0.72 -14.80
C ASN A 143 1.41 1.63 -13.63
N PRO A 144 0.19 1.51 -13.10
CA PRO A 144 -0.31 2.42 -12.08
C PRO A 144 0.44 2.28 -10.76
N LEU A 145 0.64 3.42 -10.10
CA LEU A 145 0.99 3.56 -8.70
C LEU A 145 -0.16 4.27 -7.99
N PHE A 146 -1.02 3.51 -7.32
CA PHE A 146 -2.08 4.10 -6.51
C PHE A 146 -1.55 4.51 -5.14
N VAL A 147 -1.90 5.70 -4.69
CA VAL A 147 -1.52 6.24 -3.38
C VAL A 147 -2.75 6.39 -2.52
N LEU A 148 -2.68 5.83 -1.31
CA LEU A 148 -3.77 5.75 -0.32
C LEU A 148 -3.23 6.11 1.06
N SER A 149 -4.07 6.77 1.85
CA SER A 149 -3.88 6.93 3.28
C SER A 149 -4.56 5.79 4.08
N ASP A 150 -4.31 5.71 5.39
CA ASP A 150 -4.99 4.81 6.32
C ASP A 150 -6.36 5.37 6.77
N HIS A 151 -6.61 5.44 8.08
CA HIS A 151 -7.81 6.05 8.66
C HIS A 151 -7.66 7.55 8.95
N HIS A 152 -6.49 8.13 8.69
CA HIS A 152 -6.28 9.57 8.72
C HIS A 152 -6.28 10.15 7.31
N ASP A 153 -6.52 11.45 7.21
CA ASP A 153 -6.24 12.21 5.99
C ASP A 153 -4.74 12.31 5.77
N PHE A 154 -4.32 12.56 4.52
CA PHE A 154 -2.94 12.95 4.24
C PHE A 154 -2.59 14.22 5.04
N THR A 155 -1.37 14.25 5.58
CA THR A 155 -0.81 15.47 6.17
C THR A 155 -0.58 16.53 5.08
N ASP A 156 -0.41 17.79 5.47
CA ASP A 156 -0.13 18.87 4.52
C ASP A 156 1.14 18.60 3.68
N GLU A 157 2.18 18.00 4.28
CA GLU A 157 3.45 17.68 3.61
C GLU A 157 3.29 16.51 2.61
N GLU A 158 2.52 15.49 2.97
CA GLU A 158 2.21 14.37 2.08
C GLU A 158 1.31 14.83 0.91
N ALA A 159 0.32 15.67 1.19
CA ALA A 159 -0.55 16.24 0.18
C ALA A 159 0.21 17.14 -0.80
N GLU A 160 1.17 17.95 -0.33
CA GLU A 160 2.05 18.76 -1.20
C GLU A 160 2.93 17.87 -2.08
N SER A 161 3.54 16.84 -1.50
CA SER A 161 4.37 15.86 -2.23
C SER A 161 3.55 15.12 -3.30
N LEU A 162 2.33 14.71 -2.94
CA LEU A 162 1.45 13.98 -3.84
C LEU A 162 0.90 14.89 -4.95
N ALA A 163 0.52 16.14 -4.64
CA ALA A 163 0.08 17.11 -5.65
C ALA A 163 1.19 17.44 -6.67
N ALA A 164 2.47 17.37 -6.27
CA ALA A 164 3.60 17.56 -7.17
C ALA A 164 3.88 16.34 -8.07
N ALA A 165 3.54 15.13 -7.62
CA ALA A 165 3.89 13.88 -8.29
C ALA A 165 2.72 13.18 -9.00
N ALA A 166 1.47 13.44 -8.59
CA ALA A 166 0.28 12.78 -9.12
C ALA A 166 0.01 13.19 -10.58
N ASP A 167 -0.17 12.19 -11.44
CA ASP A 167 -0.66 12.39 -12.81
C ASP A 167 -2.18 12.54 -12.81
N GLU A 168 -2.85 11.79 -11.93
CA GLU A 168 -4.31 11.73 -11.84
C GLU A 168 -4.76 11.71 -10.37
N ARG A 169 -5.90 12.34 -10.07
CA ARG A 169 -6.60 12.25 -8.77
C ARG A 169 -8.01 11.75 -9.00
N VAL A 170 -8.32 10.54 -8.54
CA VAL A 170 -9.57 9.86 -8.86
C VAL A 170 -10.31 9.37 -7.63
N ARG A 171 -11.64 9.35 -7.72
CA ARG A 171 -12.53 8.68 -6.75
C ARG A 171 -13.09 7.39 -7.32
N LEU A 172 -13.16 6.36 -6.48
CA LEU A 172 -13.60 5.01 -6.88
C LEU A 172 -15.11 4.79 -6.71
N GLY A 173 -15.81 5.74 -6.11
CA GLY A 173 -17.25 5.67 -5.87
C GLY A 173 -17.80 6.98 -5.29
N PRO A 174 -19.11 7.03 -5.02
CA PRO A 174 -19.75 8.18 -4.38
C PRO A 174 -19.52 8.24 -2.87
N GLU A 175 -19.13 7.12 -2.25
CA GLU A 175 -18.89 7.00 -0.82
C GLU A 175 -17.39 6.92 -0.52
N ILE A 176 -16.99 7.38 0.66
CA ILE A 176 -15.64 7.24 1.18
C ILE A 176 -15.42 5.77 1.56
N LEU A 177 -14.42 5.15 0.96
CA LEU A 177 -14.11 3.74 1.15
C LEU A 177 -12.93 3.57 2.11
N HIS A 178 -12.92 2.48 2.87
CA HIS A 178 -11.70 2.04 3.52
C HIS A 178 -10.62 1.72 2.49
N ALA A 179 -9.35 1.96 2.84
CA ALA A 179 -8.21 1.79 1.94
C ALA A 179 -8.17 0.40 1.27
N ASP A 180 -8.49 -0.66 2.00
CA ASP A 180 -8.50 -2.03 1.48
C ASP A 180 -9.63 -2.29 0.48
N HIS A 181 -10.78 -1.62 0.65
CA HIS A 181 -11.86 -1.65 -0.32
C HIS A 181 -11.48 -0.87 -1.59
N SER A 182 -10.81 0.27 -1.44
CA SER A 182 -10.28 1.06 -2.56
C SER A 182 -9.34 0.24 -3.44
N ILE A 183 -8.44 -0.55 -2.84
CA ILE A 183 -7.56 -1.47 -3.57
C ILE A 183 -8.37 -2.50 -4.38
N THR A 184 -9.42 -3.07 -3.77
CA THR A 184 -10.28 -4.06 -4.44
C THR A 184 -10.99 -3.44 -5.65
N VAL A 185 -11.53 -2.23 -5.51
CA VAL A 185 -12.22 -1.53 -6.61
C VAL A 185 -11.23 -1.10 -7.70
N ALA A 186 -10.05 -0.60 -7.33
CA ALA A 186 -8.98 -0.27 -8.28
C ALA A 186 -8.54 -1.51 -9.09
N HIS A 187 -8.41 -2.67 -8.42
CA HIS A 187 -8.16 -3.93 -9.11
C HIS A 187 -9.27 -4.30 -10.09
N ASN A 188 -10.53 -4.19 -9.67
CA ASN A 188 -11.65 -4.45 -10.55
C ASN A 188 -11.67 -3.53 -11.77
N TYR A 189 -11.45 -2.23 -11.56
CA TYR A 189 -11.36 -1.23 -12.62
C TYR A 189 -10.27 -1.61 -13.65
N LEU A 190 -9.08 -2.01 -13.19
CA LEU A 190 -7.99 -2.43 -14.09
C LEU A 190 -8.23 -3.78 -14.76
N ASP A 191 -8.75 -4.77 -14.02
CA ASP A 191 -9.07 -6.12 -14.55
C ASP A 191 -10.10 -6.06 -15.67
N THR A 192 -10.97 -5.05 -15.62
CA THR A 192 -12.06 -4.85 -16.56
C THR A 192 -11.75 -3.74 -17.58
N ALA A 193 -10.52 -3.23 -17.65
CA ALA A 193 -10.16 -2.14 -18.57
C ALA A 193 -11.17 -0.97 -18.54
N GLY A 194 -11.61 -0.59 -17.34
CA GLY A 194 -12.52 0.53 -17.11
C GLY A 194 -13.99 0.24 -17.44
N TYR A 195 -14.44 -1.03 -17.47
CA TYR A 195 -15.82 -1.39 -17.85
C TYR A 195 -16.85 -0.48 -17.19
N SER A 196 -17.58 0.25 -18.03
CA SER A 196 -18.63 1.18 -17.62
C SER A 196 -19.97 0.49 -17.29
N ARG A 197 -20.03 -0.85 -17.29
CA ARG A 197 -21.24 -1.63 -16.98
C ARG A 197 -20.91 -3.09 -16.61
N TYR A 198 -21.50 -3.53 -15.49
CA TYR A 198 -21.62 -4.94 -15.08
C TYR A 198 -22.92 -5.56 -15.59
#